data_AF-A0A2V6NBR5-F1
#
_entry.id   AF-A0A2V6NBR5-F1
#
_cell.length_a   1.000
_cell.length_b   1.000
_cell.length_c   1.000
_cell.angle_alpha   90.00
_cell.angle_beta   90.00
_cell.angle_gamma   90.00
#
_symmetry.space_group_name_H-M   'P 1'
#
loop_
_entity.id
_entity.type
_entity.pdbx_description
1 polymer ?
#
loop_
_entity_poly.entity_id
_entity_poly.type
_entity_poly.pdbx_seq_one_letter_code
_entity_poly.pdbx_strand_id
1 'polypeptide(L)'
;MHRQPRPQQTNPAMALIVFATFLLGPPVVRAQISALPPSDFAWVDLTTIAPAIRIELRYATSENIAHRPLYPSRMQPLIRAGVARRLITAQAILRRYNCGLKIWDAYRPRDAQAQLWRLAPRNDY
;
A
#
# COMPACT_ATOMS: atom_id res chain seq x y z
N MET A 1 52.91 25.08 18.92
CA MET A 1 52.52 23.77 18.34
C MET A 1 51.02 23.77 18.06
N HIS A 2 50.59 24.14 16.86
CA HIS A 2 49.18 24.02 16.43
C HIS A 2 49.10 22.97 15.32
N ARG A 3 48.45 21.83 15.59
CA ARG A 3 48.13 20.83 14.56
C ARG A 3 46.82 21.25 13.89
N GLN A 4 46.84 21.47 12.58
CA GLN A 4 45.62 21.60 11.80
C GLN A 4 44.93 20.23 11.63
N PRO A 5 43.60 20.15 11.66
CA PRO A 5 42.88 18.91 11.39
C PRO A 5 42.94 18.56 9.90
N ARG A 6 43.16 17.28 9.59
CA ARG A 6 43.17 16.78 8.21
C ARG A 6 41.77 16.86 7.60
N PRO A 7 41.63 17.25 6.33
CA PRO A 7 40.35 17.19 5.63
C PRO A 7 39.88 15.73 5.50
N GLN A 8 38.62 15.47 5.81
CA GLN A 8 37.98 14.18 5.60
C GLN A 8 37.89 13.91 4.10
N GLN A 9 38.69 12.96 3.63
CA GLN A 9 38.70 12.50 2.26
C GLN A 9 37.48 11.58 2.03
N THR A 10 36.40 12.14 1.48
CA THR A 10 35.22 11.36 1.09
C THR A 10 35.52 10.54 -0.15
N ASN A 11 35.57 9.21 -0.02
CA ASN A 11 35.81 8.29 -1.13
C ASN A 11 34.62 8.30 -2.13
N PRO A 12 34.85 8.61 -3.43
CA PRO A 12 33.78 8.69 -4.43
C PRO A 12 33.12 7.33 -4.72
N ALA A 13 33.78 6.22 -4.39
CA ALA A 13 33.23 4.87 -4.53
C ALA A 13 32.05 4.58 -3.58
N MET A 14 32.00 5.22 -2.40
CA MET A 14 30.88 5.06 -1.45
C MET A 14 29.60 5.73 -1.96
N ALA A 15 29.72 6.89 -2.62
CA ALA A 15 28.58 7.62 -3.18
C ALA A 15 27.94 6.88 -4.38
N LEU A 16 28.75 6.15 -5.16
CA LEU A 16 28.28 5.42 -6.34
C LEU A 16 27.49 4.13 -5.98
N ILE A 17 27.83 3.47 -4.87
CA ILE A 17 27.17 2.24 -4.42
C ILE A 17 25.77 2.51 -3.85
N VAL A 18 25.55 3.67 -3.21
CA VAL A 18 24.24 4.08 -2.69
C VAL A 18 23.25 4.40 -3.82
N PHE A 19 23.73 4.85 -4.98
CA PHE A 19 22.88 5.19 -6.13
C PHE A 19 22.43 3.96 -6.95
N ALA A 20 23.22 2.89 -6.97
CA ALA A 20 22.95 1.72 -7.82
C ALA A 20 21.83 0.80 -7.28
N THR A 21 21.55 0.81 -5.97
CA THR A 21 20.38 0.12 -5.39
C THR A 21 19.06 0.82 -5.73
N PHE A 22 19.11 2.06 -6.22
CA PHE A 22 17.94 2.88 -6.55
C PHE A 22 17.31 2.54 -7.91
N LEU A 23 18.08 1.93 -8.83
CA LEU A 23 17.67 1.71 -10.23
C LEU A 23 16.98 0.36 -10.50
N LEU A 24 17.22 -0.67 -9.69
CA LEU A 24 16.71 -2.02 -9.97
C LEU A 24 15.30 -2.31 -9.41
N GLY A 25 14.74 -1.38 -8.63
CA GLY A 25 13.60 -1.62 -7.76
C GLY A 25 13.99 -2.52 -6.58
N PRO A 26 13.51 -2.26 -5.35
CA PRO A 26 13.90 -3.08 -4.22
C PRO A 26 13.51 -4.55 -4.50
N PRO A 27 14.42 -5.53 -4.30
CA PRO A 27 14.19 -6.94 -4.64
C PRO A 27 12.89 -7.49 -4.02
N VAL A 28 12.48 -6.90 -2.90
CA VAL A 28 11.21 -7.12 -2.21
C VAL A 28 9.99 -6.95 -3.13
N VAL A 29 9.95 -5.93 -4.00
CA VAL A 29 8.80 -5.68 -4.88
C VAL A 29 8.63 -6.78 -5.92
N ARG A 30 9.75 -7.20 -6.54
CA ARG A 30 9.71 -8.30 -7.52
C ARG A 30 9.25 -9.60 -6.86
N ALA A 31 9.80 -9.92 -5.68
CA ALA A 31 9.40 -11.10 -4.91
C ALA A 31 7.91 -11.07 -4.53
N GLN A 32 7.39 -9.94 -4.06
CA GLN A 32 5.97 -9.78 -3.73
C GLN A 32 5.06 -9.97 -4.96
N ILE A 33 5.45 -9.39 -6.09
CA ILE A 33 4.69 -9.52 -7.34
C ILE A 33 4.72 -10.96 -7.87
N SER A 34 5.85 -11.65 -7.74
CA SER A 34 6.01 -13.05 -8.11
C SER A 34 5.24 -14.02 -7.20
N ALA A 35 5.01 -13.65 -5.94
CA ALA A 35 4.22 -14.44 -5.00
C ALA A 35 2.70 -14.34 -5.23
N LEU A 36 2.23 -13.38 -6.05
CA LEU A 36 0.83 -13.27 -6.41
C LEU A 36 0.40 -14.36 -7.39
N PRO A 37 -0.87 -14.79 -7.36
CA PRO A 37 -1.42 -15.66 -8.39
C PRO A 37 -1.25 -15.06 -9.81
N PRO A 38 -1.09 -15.92 -10.83
CA PRO A 38 -0.94 -15.46 -12.22
C PRO A 38 -2.23 -14.89 -12.79
N SER A 39 -3.40 -15.37 -12.32
CA SER A 39 -4.70 -14.82 -12.71
C SER A 39 -4.95 -13.50 -11.99
N ASP A 40 -5.15 -12.43 -12.76
CA ASP A 40 -5.47 -11.11 -12.21
C ASP A 40 -6.79 -11.08 -11.44
N PHE A 41 -7.71 -12.01 -11.72
CA PHE A 41 -9.00 -12.11 -11.05
C PHE A 41 -8.96 -12.93 -9.76
N ALA A 42 -7.84 -13.57 -9.39
CA ALA A 42 -7.76 -14.25 -8.11
C ALA A 42 -7.94 -13.27 -6.94
N TRP A 43 -8.63 -13.70 -5.88
CA TRP A 43 -8.73 -12.93 -4.64
C TRP A 43 -7.48 -13.13 -3.79
N VAL A 44 -6.94 -12.05 -3.26
CA VAL A 44 -5.78 -12.06 -2.36
C VAL A 44 -6.02 -11.15 -1.17
N ASP A 45 -5.49 -11.52 -0.01
CA ASP A 45 -5.50 -10.70 1.19
C ASP A 45 -4.35 -9.70 1.17
N LEU A 46 -4.70 -8.41 1.16
CA LEU A 46 -3.75 -7.30 1.10
C LEU A 46 -2.80 -7.26 2.32
N THR A 47 -3.22 -7.71 3.51
CA THR A 47 -2.35 -7.75 4.71
C THR A 47 -1.18 -8.70 4.53
N THR A 48 -1.40 -9.79 3.79
CA THR A 48 -0.39 -10.83 3.54
C THR A 48 0.55 -10.41 2.41
N ILE A 49 0.00 -9.93 1.30
CA ILE A 49 0.79 -9.69 0.08
C ILE A 49 1.49 -8.32 0.07
N ALA A 50 0.97 -7.33 0.80
CA ALA A 50 1.53 -5.99 0.87
C ALA A 50 1.48 -5.43 2.31
N PRO A 51 2.18 -6.06 3.28
CA PRO A 51 2.16 -5.66 4.69
C PRO A 51 2.68 -4.23 4.96
N ALA A 52 3.37 -3.65 3.97
CA ALA A 52 3.84 -2.27 4.00
C ALA A 52 2.74 -1.22 3.77
N ILE A 53 1.61 -1.61 3.16
CA ILE A 53 0.49 -0.72 2.88
C ILE A 53 -0.36 -0.62 4.15
N ARG A 54 -0.70 0.59 4.57
CA ARG A 54 -1.54 0.79 5.74
C ARG A 54 -3.00 0.54 5.38
N ILE A 55 -3.65 -0.36 6.11
CA ILE A 55 -5.04 -0.74 5.85
C ILE A 55 -5.89 -0.30 7.03
N GLU A 56 -6.89 0.53 6.77
CA GLU A 56 -7.86 1.03 7.74
C GLU A 56 -9.26 0.85 7.14
N LEU A 57 -9.75 -0.39 7.04
CA LEU A 57 -11.07 -0.72 6.48
C LEU A 57 -12.18 0.10 7.17
N ARG A 58 -12.51 1.29 6.65
CA ARG A 58 -13.34 2.30 7.32
C ARG A 58 -14.74 1.76 7.60
N TYR A 59 -15.29 1.07 6.62
CA TYR A 59 -16.60 0.44 6.71
C TYR A 59 -16.64 -0.80 7.61
N ALA A 60 -15.51 -1.27 8.15
CA ALA A 60 -15.46 -2.28 9.21
C ALA A 60 -15.51 -1.68 10.62
N THR A 61 -15.54 -0.34 10.75
CA THR A 61 -15.56 0.39 12.03
C THR A 61 -16.72 1.38 12.06
N SER A 62 -16.92 2.09 13.18
CA SER A 62 -17.87 3.22 13.27
C SER A 62 -17.39 4.49 12.57
N GLU A 63 -16.11 4.56 12.17
CA GLU A 63 -15.49 5.73 11.53
C GLU A 63 -15.83 5.83 10.04
N ASN A 64 -17.13 5.89 9.74
CA ASN A 64 -17.66 6.05 8.39
C ASN A 64 -19.01 6.81 8.43
N ILE A 65 -19.56 7.14 7.26
CA ILE A 65 -20.79 7.94 7.12
C ILE A 65 -22.03 7.33 7.78
N ALA A 66 -22.06 6.01 7.99
CA ALA A 66 -23.15 5.32 8.67
C ALA A 66 -23.03 5.36 10.21
N HIS A 67 -21.90 5.86 10.73
CA HIS A 67 -21.54 5.88 12.15
C HIS A 67 -21.62 4.51 12.86
N ARG A 68 -21.56 3.43 12.08
CA ARG A 68 -21.58 2.03 12.55
C ARG A 68 -20.84 1.13 11.55
N PRO A 69 -20.32 -0.03 11.98
CA PRO A 69 -19.73 -1.00 11.07
C PRO A 69 -20.74 -1.49 10.03
N LEU A 70 -20.33 -1.52 8.76
CA LEU A 70 -21.09 -2.07 7.64
C LEU A 70 -20.54 -3.42 7.16
N TYR A 71 -19.29 -3.74 7.48
CA TYR A 71 -18.65 -5.00 7.11
C TYR A 71 -18.85 -6.07 8.19
N PRO A 72 -18.90 -7.36 7.81
CA PRO A 72 -18.87 -8.45 8.77
C PRO A 72 -17.65 -8.36 9.69
N SER A 73 -17.82 -8.82 10.94
CA SER A 73 -16.73 -8.89 11.90
C SER A 73 -15.57 -9.72 11.34
N ARG A 74 -14.33 -9.23 11.52
CA ARG A 74 -13.08 -9.90 11.07
C ARG A 74 -12.97 -10.08 9.55
N MET A 75 -13.67 -9.26 8.77
CA MET A 75 -13.51 -9.27 7.32
C MET A 75 -12.06 -8.91 6.90
N GLN A 76 -11.49 -9.71 6.00
CA GLN A 76 -10.17 -9.46 5.43
C GLN A 76 -10.24 -8.44 4.29
N PRO A 77 -9.20 -7.61 4.09
CA PRO A 77 -9.11 -6.65 2.99
C PRO A 77 -8.76 -7.35 1.67
N LEU A 78 -9.72 -8.11 1.14
CA LEU A 78 -9.55 -8.86 -0.09
C LEU A 78 -9.57 -7.94 -1.31
N ILE A 79 -8.65 -8.14 -2.24
CA ILE A 79 -8.63 -7.46 -3.55
C ILE A 79 -8.27 -8.44 -4.66
N ARG A 80 -8.42 -8.01 -5.91
CA ARG A 80 -8.00 -8.79 -7.08
C ARG A 80 -6.47 -8.77 -7.22
N ALA A 81 -5.86 -9.88 -7.59
CA ALA A 81 -4.41 -10.03 -7.72
C ALA A 81 -3.79 -9.01 -8.70
N GLY A 82 -4.48 -8.68 -9.80
CA GLY A 82 -4.04 -7.64 -10.74
C GLY A 82 -3.99 -6.26 -10.10
N VAL A 83 -4.95 -5.94 -9.22
CA VAL A 83 -4.97 -4.69 -8.43
C VAL A 83 -3.84 -4.71 -7.39
N ALA A 84 -3.64 -5.83 -6.70
CA ALA A 84 -2.55 -6.00 -5.74
C ALA A 84 -1.18 -5.69 -6.35
N ARG A 85 -0.89 -6.23 -7.55
CA ARG A 85 0.35 -5.99 -8.29
C ARG A 85 0.58 -4.50 -8.56
N ARG A 86 -0.47 -3.78 -8.95
CA ARG A 86 -0.42 -2.32 -9.21
C ARG A 86 -0.23 -1.54 -7.91
N LEU A 87 -0.89 -1.91 -6.82
CA LEU A 87 -0.73 -1.26 -5.51
C LEU A 87 0.68 -1.47 -4.94
N ILE A 88 1.25 -2.67 -5.05
CA ILE A 88 2.64 -2.93 -4.64
C ILE A 88 3.60 -2.03 -5.43
N THR A 89 3.38 -1.90 -6.74
CA THR A 89 4.18 -1.03 -7.60
C THR A 89 4.05 0.45 -7.19
N ALA A 90 2.82 0.92 -6.96
CA ALA A 90 2.56 2.29 -6.51
C ALA A 90 3.19 2.58 -5.13
N GLN A 91 3.08 1.64 -4.18
CA GLN A 91 3.73 1.74 -2.87
C GLN A 91 5.25 1.86 -2.99
N ALA A 92 5.86 1.12 -3.92
CA ALA A 92 7.30 1.20 -4.16
C ALA A 92 7.72 2.56 -4.72
N ILE A 93 6.91 3.15 -5.60
CA ILE A 93 7.16 4.50 -6.14
C ILE A 93 7.03 5.55 -5.02
N LEU A 94 5.94 5.50 -4.24
CA LEU A 94 5.67 6.47 -3.17
C LEU A 94 6.74 6.47 -2.08
N ARG A 95 7.33 5.31 -1.77
CA ARG A 95 8.43 5.20 -0.81
C ARG A 95 9.64 6.07 -1.17
N ARG A 96 9.89 6.32 -2.45
CA ARG A 96 10.99 7.21 -2.91
C ARG A 96 10.77 8.67 -2.50
N TYR A 97 9.52 9.03 -2.21
CA TYR A 97 9.10 10.36 -1.77
C TYR A 97 8.78 10.40 -0.27
N ASN A 98 9.19 9.37 0.48
CA ASN A 98 8.86 9.22 1.90
C ASN A 98 7.34 9.18 2.18
N CYS A 99 6.57 8.73 1.19
CA CYS A 99 5.11 8.57 1.25
C CYS A 99 4.71 7.08 1.24
N GLY A 100 3.46 6.80 1.60
CA GLY A 100 2.89 5.47 1.54
C GLY A 100 1.38 5.48 1.29
N LEU A 101 0.88 4.35 0.79
CA LEU A 101 -0.55 4.15 0.59
C LEU A 101 -1.25 3.87 1.92
N LYS A 102 -2.43 4.48 2.05
CA LYS A 102 -3.43 4.13 3.04
C LYS A 102 -4.70 3.69 2.31
N ILE A 103 -5.13 2.46 2.56
CA ILE A 103 -6.31 1.87 1.95
C ILE A 103 -7.44 1.89 2.96
N TRP A 104 -8.50 2.63 2.63
CA TRP A 104 -9.72 2.73 3.44
C TRP A 104 -10.79 1.71 3.06
N ASP A 105 -10.69 1.16 1.85
CA ASP A 105 -11.65 0.19 1.35
C ASP A 105 -11.02 -0.83 0.40
N ALA A 106 -11.56 -2.04 0.40
CA ALA A 106 -11.15 -3.18 -0.41
C ALA A 106 -12.39 -3.81 -1.04
N TYR A 107 -12.49 -5.14 -1.11
CA TYR A 107 -13.74 -5.80 -1.48
C TYR A 107 -14.89 -5.33 -0.56
N ARG A 108 -15.92 -4.77 -1.18
CA ARG A 108 -17.13 -4.29 -0.52
C ARG A 108 -18.26 -5.30 -0.71
N PRO A 109 -18.82 -5.89 0.37
CA PRO A 109 -19.98 -6.76 0.27
C PRO A 109 -21.19 -6.03 -0.33
N ARG A 110 -22.03 -6.75 -1.08
CA ARG A 110 -23.23 -6.19 -1.72
C ARG A 110 -24.16 -5.48 -0.73
N ASP A 111 -24.31 -6.03 0.48
CA ASP A 111 -25.19 -5.44 1.50
C ASP A 111 -24.64 -4.13 2.05
N ALA A 112 -23.32 -4.02 2.20
CA ALA A 112 -22.68 -2.76 2.58
C ALA A 112 -22.86 -1.71 1.48
N GLN A 113 -22.71 -2.09 0.21
CA GLN A 113 -23.00 -1.21 -0.93
C GLN A 113 -24.46 -0.73 -0.93
N ALA A 114 -25.42 -1.62 -0.70
CA ALA A 114 -26.84 -1.27 -0.64
C ALA A 114 -27.17 -0.35 0.55
N GLN A 115 -26.52 -0.54 1.69
CA GLN A 115 -26.66 0.34 2.85
C GLN A 115 -26.09 1.73 2.56
N LEU A 116 -24.89 1.83 1.97
CA LEU A 116 -24.28 3.10 1.58
C LEU A 116 -25.15 3.84 0.55
N TRP A 117 -25.72 3.12 -0.42
CA TRP A 117 -26.65 3.70 -1.39
C TRP A 117 -27.86 4.35 -0.72
N ARG A 118 -28.46 3.71 0.30
CA ARG A 118 -29.59 4.28 1.05
C ARG A 118 -29.21 5.49 1.91
N LEU A 119 -27.94 5.61 2.29
CA LEU A 119 -27.43 6.71 3.12
C LEU A 119 -26.99 7.93 2.30
N ALA A 120 -26.80 7.79 0.98
CA ALA A 120 -26.39 8.88 0.13
C ALA A 120 -27.52 9.94 0.04
N PRO A 121 -27.29 11.18 0.51
CA PRO A 121 -28.31 12.21 0.47
C PRO A 121 -28.52 12.68 -0.98
N ARG A 122 -29.71 12.39 -1.54
CA ARG A 122 -30.15 12.74 -2.90
C ARG A 122 -29.24 12.19 -4.01
N ASN A 123 -29.77 11.20 -4.73
CA ASN A 123 -29.15 10.62 -5.92
C ASN A 123 -29.77 11.30 -7.15
N ASP A 124 -29.36 12.53 -7.42
CA ASP A 124 -29.76 13.37 -8.56
C ASP A 124 -28.71 13.41 -9.68
N TYR A 125 -27.86 12.36 -9.79
CA TYR A 125 -26.96 12.15 -10.93
C TYR A 125 -27.72 11.76 -12.20
#